data_AF-A0A0D0HA87-F1
#
_entry.id   AF-A0A0D0HA87-F1
#
_cell.length_a   1.000
_cell.length_b   1.000
_cell.length_c   1.000
_cell.angle_alpha   90.00
_cell.angle_beta   90.00
_cell.angle_gamma   90.00
#
_symmetry.space_group_name_H-M   'P 1'
#
loop_
_entity.id
_entity.type
_entity.pdbx_description
1 polymer ?
#
loop_
_entity_poly.entity_id
_entity_poly.type
_entity_poly.pdbx_seq_one_letter_code
_entity_poly.pdbx_strand_id
1 'polypeptide(L)'
;MEKNFDFKTVGKRMPYVMPEGFLTDMENRVMESLEAKTASRGKCRIYNLFRSMVAAAAVATLFIVCHSALQPRNMNVYSDLDQAFDNLSYDDQQFMIDAYDNDVFLSDTYNSNL
;
A
#
# COMPACT_ATOMS: atom_id res chain seq x y z
N MET A 1 -30.05 -48.85 59.33
CA MET A 1 -29.86 -47.42 59.67
C MET A 1 -30.82 -46.62 58.81
N GLU A 2 -31.83 -46.02 59.44
CA GLU A 2 -32.77 -45.12 58.79
C GLU A 2 -32.06 -43.82 58.42
N LYS A 3 -31.97 -43.50 57.13
CA LYS A 3 -31.47 -42.20 56.67
C LYS A 3 -32.65 -41.24 56.67
N ASN A 4 -32.74 -40.42 57.70
CA ASN A 4 -33.72 -39.33 57.78
C ASN A 4 -33.52 -38.38 56.58
N PHE A 5 -34.48 -38.38 55.67
CA PHE A 5 -34.48 -37.50 54.50
C PHE A 5 -34.94 -36.11 54.94
N ASP A 6 -34.03 -35.14 54.90
CA ASP A 6 -34.32 -33.75 55.24
C ASP A 6 -34.37 -32.88 53.97
N PHE A 7 -35.55 -32.32 53.68
CA PHE A 7 -35.77 -31.39 52.56
C PHE A 7 -34.90 -30.14 52.64
N LYS A 8 -34.35 -29.80 53.82
CA LYS A 8 -33.41 -28.68 53.96
C LYS A 8 -32.03 -28.96 53.38
N THR A 9 -31.72 -30.22 53.05
CA THR A 9 -30.44 -30.61 52.42
C THR A 9 -30.57 -30.77 50.90
N VAL A 10 -31.81 -30.90 50.38
CA VAL A 10 -32.10 -30.98 48.95
C VAL A 10 -31.85 -29.61 48.32
N GLY A 11 -30.90 -29.55 47.37
CA GLY A 11 -30.55 -28.32 46.65
C GLY A 11 -29.39 -27.50 47.23
N LYS A 12 -28.81 -27.89 48.38
CA LYS A 12 -27.69 -27.15 49.01
C LYS A 12 -26.29 -27.61 48.62
N ARG A 13 -26.17 -28.70 47.87
CA ARG A 13 -24.87 -29.19 47.38
C ARG A 13 -24.69 -28.71 45.95
N MET A 14 -23.74 -27.79 45.76
CA MET A 14 -23.25 -27.42 44.44
C MET A 14 -22.66 -28.68 43.78
N PRO A 15 -23.17 -29.14 42.62
CA PRO A 15 -22.70 -30.38 42.00
C PRO A 15 -21.28 -30.25 41.44
N TYR A 16 -20.74 -29.04 41.37
CA TYR A 16 -19.39 -28.77 40.91
C TYR A 16 -18.68 -27.90 41.94
N VAL A 17 -17.57 -28.42 42.47
CA VAL A 17 -16.65 -27.69 43.34
C VAL A 17 -15.36 -27.55 42.55
N MET A 18 -14.88 -26.31 42.39
CA MET A 18 -13.61 -26.07 41.74
C MET A 18 -12.49 -26.66 42.61
N PRO A 19 -11.60 -27.50 42.05
CA PRO A 19 -10.44 -27.98 42.79
C PRO A 19 -9.61 -26.81 43.32
N GLU A 20 -9.08 -26.95 44.53
CA GLU A 20 -8.18 -25.95 45.10
C GLU A 20 -6.98 -25.74 44.18
N GLY A 21 -6.64 -24.47 43.93
CA GLY A 21 -5.51 -24.09 43.09
C GLY A 21 -5.72 -24.18 41.57
N PHE A 22 -6.89 -24.61 41.07
CA PHE A 22 -7.13 -24.75 39.62
C PHE A 22 -6.82 -23.47 38.81
N LEU A 23 -7.24 -22.31 39.31
CA LEU A 23 -6.99 -21.03 38.62
C LEU A 23 -5.52 -20.61 38.72
N THR A 24 -4.86 -20.89 39.84
CA THR A 24 -3.44 -20.61 40.04
C THR A 24 -2.57 -21.46 39.10
N ASP A 25 -2.88 -22.74 38.95
CA ASP A 25 -2.19 -23.62 38.02
C ASP A 25 -2.38 -23.18 36.56
N MET A 26 -3.59 -22.71 36.23
CA MET A 26 -3.88 -22.17 34.91
C MET A 26 -3.09 -20.89 34.64
N GLU A 27 -3.01 -19.98 35.60
CA GLU A 27 -2.24 -18.73 35.51
C GLU A 27 -0.75 -19.01 35.32
N ASN A 28 -0.17 -19.90 36.12
CA ASN A 28 1.25 -20.29 36.01
C ASN A 28 1.57 -20.86 34.63
N ARG A 29 0.73 -21.74 34.09
CA ARG A 29 0.90 -22.30 32.73
C ARG A 29 0.86 -21.25 31.64
N VAL A 30 -0.04 -20.27 31.77
CA VAL A 30 -0.11 -19.14 30.82
C VAL A 30 1.16 -18.30 30.91
N MET A 31 1.63 -17.99 32.11
CA MET A 31 2.85 -17.20 32.33
C MET A 31 4.08 -17.91 31.73
N GLU A 32 4.28 -19.20 32.03
CA GLU A 32 5.36 -20.01 31.49
C GLU A 32 5.34 -20.05 29.95
N SER A 33 4.14 -20.14 29.35
CA SER A 33 3.99 -20.12 27.90
C SER A 33 4.39 -18.79 27.26
N LEU A 34 4.15 -17.68 27.96
CA LEU A 34 4.54 -16.35 27.51
C LEU A 34 6.05 -16.14 27.65
N GLU A 35 6.64 -16.57 28.77
CA GLU A 35 8.09 -16.50 29.01
C GLU A 35 8.88 -17.38 28.02
N ALA A 36 8.42 -18.59 27.73
CA ALA A 36 9.04 -19.44 26.72
C ALA A 36 8.97 -18.80 25.31
N LYS A 37 7.86 -18.13 25.00
CA LYS A 37 7.65 -17.46 23.72
C LYS A 37 8.49 -16.18 23.58
N THR A 38 8.75 -15.47 24.67
CA THR A 38 9.64 -14.30 24.67
C THR A 38 11.13 -14.70 24.67
N ALA A 39 11.50 -15.77 25.39
CA ALA A 39 12.87 -16.31 25.40
C ALA A 39 13.31 -16.83 24.01
N SER A 40 12.39 -17.43 23.25
CA SER A 40 12.66 -17.90 21.88
C SER A 40 12.84 -16.77 20.85
N ARG A 41 12.39 -15.54 21.15
CA ARG A 41 12.59 -14.35 20.30
C ARG A 41 14.02 -13.78 20.36
N GLY A 42 14.88 -14.31 21.22
CA GLY A 42 16.25 -13.81 21.45
C GLY A 42 17.31 -14.25 20.43
N LYS A 43 16.99 -15.08 19.42
CA LYS A 43 17.98 -15.60 18.46
C LYS A 43 17.61 -15.26 17.02
N CYS A 44 17.63 -13.97 16.66
CA CYS A 44 17.88 -13.46 15.30
C CYS A 44 17.80 -11.92 15.22
N ARG A 45 18.30 -11.18 16.22
CA ARG A 45 18.30 -9.70 16.13
C ARG A 45 19.35 -9.15 15.16
N ILE A 46 20.42 -9.91 14.91
CA ILE A 46 21.59 -9.49 14.11
C ILE A 46 21.30 -9.57 12.61
N TYR A 47 20.54 -10.56 12.13
CA TYR A 47 20.16 -10.65 10.71
C TYR A 47 19.28 -9.49 10.23
N ASN A 48 18.48 -8.89 11.12
CA ASN A 48 17.69 -7.69 10.79
C ASN A 48 18.54 -6.41 10.69
N LEU A 49 19.72 -6.36 11.32
CA LEU A 49 20.63 -5.20 11.22
C LEU A 49 21.38 -5.17 9.89
N PHE A 50 21.73 -6.32 9.32
CA PHE A 50 22.39 -6.38 8.00
C PHE A 50 21.42 -6.21 6.82
N ARG A 51 20.11 -6.33 7.05
CA ARG A 51 19.09 -6.17 6.00
C ARG A 51 18.78 -4.69 5.67
N SER A 52 19.17 -3.75 6.52
CA SER A 52 18.90 -2.32 6.32
C SER A 52 19.90 -1.62 5.39
N MET A 53 21.06 -2.22 5.11
CA MET A 53 22.11 -1.57 4.31
C MET A 53 21.82 -1.59 2.80
N VAL A 54 21.03 -2.55 2.30
CA VAL A 54 20.61 -2.61 0.89
C VAL A 54 19.42 -1.68 0.59
N ALA A 55 18.63 -1.31 1.61
CA ALA A 55 17.41 -0.53 1.42
C ALA A 55 17.67 0.96 1.12
N ALA A 56 18.75 1.55 1.64
CA ALA A 56 19.02 2.98 1.47
C ALA A 56 19.39 3.36 0.02
N ALA A 57 20.16 2.52 -0.68
CA ALA A 57 20.56 2.77 -2.07
C ALA A 57 19.37 2.66 -3.06
N ALA A 58 18.42 1.75 -2.79
CA ALA A 58 17.21 1.61 -3.60
C ALA A 58 16.29 2.83 -3.49
N VAL A 59 16.19 3.46 -2.32
CA VAL A 59 15.37 4.67 -2.14
C VAL A 59 15.97 5.85 -2.88
N ALA A 60 17.29 6.04 -2.86
CA ALA A 60 17.94 7.13 -3.59
C ALA A 60 17.79 6.98 -5.12
N THR A 61 17.94 5.77 -5.65
CA THR A 61 17.75 5.50 -7.08
C THR A 61 16.29 5.65 -7.51
N LEU A 62 15.33 5.13 -6.73
CA LEU A 62 13.91 5.32 -6.99
C LEU A 62 13.51 6.80 -6.96
N PHE A 63 14.06 7.57 -6.01
CA PHE A 63 13.77 8.99 -5.91
C PHE A 63 14.24 9.75 -7.16
N ILE A 64 15.46 9.49 -7.67
CA ILE A 64 15.99 10.11 -8.89
C ILE A 64 15.18 9.71 -10.13
N VAL A 65 14.81 8.42 -10.26
CA VAL A 65 13.99 7.93 -11.38
C VAL A 65 12.58 8.52 -11.35
N CYS A 66 11.93 8.56 -10.18
CA CYS A 66 10.64 9.21 -10.03
C CYS A 66 10.73 10.72 -10.31
N HIS A 67 11.78 11.39 -9.82
CA HIS A 67 11.94 12.83 -10.05
C HIS A 67 12.15 13.17 -11.52
N SER A 68 12.86 12.34 -12.27
CA SER A 68 13.09 12.54 -13.72
C SER A 68 11.86 12.17 -14.55
N ALA A 69 11.13 11.12 -14.19
CA ALA A 69 9.89 10.73 -14.87
C ALA A 69 8.72 11.71 -14.61
N LEU A 70 8.72 12.38 -13.46
CA LEU A 70 7.68 13.34 -13.07
C LEU A 70 8.05 14.80 -13.41
N GLN A 71 9.25 15.06 -13.93
CA GLN A 71 9.58 16.39 -14.41
C GLN A 71 8.70 16.69 -15.62
N PRO A 72 7.93 17.80 -15.63
CA PRO A 72 7.29 18.27 -16.83
C PRO A 72 8.41 18.48 -17.85
N ARG A 73 8.39 17.68 -18.92
CA ARG A 73 9.35 17.80 -20.02
C ARG A 73 9.23 19.25 -20.48
N ASN A 74 10.33 20.01 -20.38
CA ASN A 74 10.41 21.36 -20.94
C ASN A 74 10.40 21.19 -22.47
N MET A 75 9.22 20.92 -23.03
CA MET A 75 9.01 20.80 -24.46
C MET A 75 9.00 22.21 -25.01
N ASN A 76 9.96 22.50 -25.87
CA ASN A 76 9.83 23.64 -26.76
C ASN A 76 8.74 23.27 -27.75
N VAL A 77 7.54 23.81 -27.48
CA VAL A 77 6.29 23.47 -28.19
C VAL A 77 6.49 23.59 -29.70
N TYR A 78 7.18 24.62 -30.17
CA TYR A 78 7.42 24.83 -31.60
C TYR A 78 8.31 23.73 -32.21
N SER A 79 9.45 23.40 -31.59
CA SER A 79 10.36 22.39 -32.16
C SER A 79 9.76 20.97 -32.15
N ASP A 80 8.97 20.65 -31.13
CA ASP A 80 8.36 19.33 -30.99
C ASP A 80 7.17 19.17 -31.96
N LEU A 81 6.46 20.27 -32.23
CA LEU A 81 5.42 20.33 -33.27
C LEU A 81 6.01 20.17 -34.67
N ASP A 82 7.09 20.89 -35.01
CA ASP A 82 7.77 20.76 -36.30
C ASP A 82 8.24 19.31 -36.52
N GLN A 83 8.83 18.71 -35.48
CA GLN A 83 9.25 17.31 -35.53
C GLN A 83 8.07 16.35 -35.68
N ALA A 84 6.95 16.57 -34.99
CA ALA A 84 5.76 15.73 -35.10
C ALA A 84 5.14 15.82 -36.51
N PHE A 85 5.15 17.01 -37.11
CA PHE A 85 4.67 17.24 -38.47
C PHE A 85 5.55 16.53 -39.51
N ASP A 86 6.87 16.64 -39.37
CA ASP A 86 7.84 15.97 -40.25
C ASP A 86 7.76 14.44 -40.19
N ASN A 87 7.30 13.87 -39.07
CA ASN A 87 7.12 12.42 -38.90
C ASN A 87 5.81 11.88 -39.53
N LEU A 88 4.91 12.74 -39.98
CA LEU A 88 3.65 12.35 -40.61
C LEU A 88 3.87 11.93 -42.08
N SER A 89 2.93 11.18 -42.65
CA SER A 89 3.02 10.84 -44.08
C SER A 89 2.77 12.07 -44.94
N TYR A 90 3.29 12.08 -46.17
CA TYR A 90 3.08 13.19 -47.10
C TYR A 90 1.60 13.49 -47.34
N ASP A 91 0.77 12.44 -47.47
CA ASP A 91 -0.67 12.58 -47.67
C ASP A 91 -1.36 13.20 -46.45
N ASP A 92 -0.95 12.81 -45.24
CA ASP A 92 -1.51 13.35 -44.00
C ASP A 92 -1.07 14.80 -43.76
N GLN A 93 0.18 15.16 -44.09
CA GLN A 93 0.68 16.54 -44.05
C GLN A 93 -0.16 17.44 -44.95
N GLN A 94 -0.40 17.01 -46.19
CA GLN A 94 -1.18 17.76 -47.16
C GLN A 94 -2.65 17.89 -46.70
N PHE A 95 -3.23 16.82 -46.16
CA PHE A 95 -4.58 16.87 -45.62
C PHE A 95 -4.72 17.89 -44.48
N MET A 96 -3.75 17.99 -43.58
CA MET A 96 -3.76 19.00 -42.52
C MET A 96 -3.69 20.41 -43.10
N ILE A 97 -2.78 20.66 -44.06
CA ILE A 97 -2.66 21.97 -44.73
C ILE A 97 -3.97 22.35 -45.41
N ASP A 98 -4.56 21.42 -46.16
CA ASP A 98 -5.82 21.64 -46.87
C ASP A 98 -6.99 21.88 -45.89
N ALA A 99 -7.04 21.16 -44.76
CA ALA A 99 -8.07 21.36 -43.75
C ALA A 99 -8.01 22.77 -43.12
N TYR A 100 -6.81 23.31 -42.91
CA TYR A 100 -6.62 24.67 -42.40
C TYR A 100 -6.90 25.75 -43.46
N ASP A 101 -6.52 25.52 -44.72
CA ASP A 101 -6.75 26.46 -45.83
C ASP A 101 -8.25 26.60 -46.15
N ASN A 102 -9.03 25.53 -45.94
CA ASN A 102 -10.48 25.52 -46.12
C ASN A 102 -11.27 25.93 -44.86
N ASP A 103 -10.61 26.33 -43.77
CA ASP A 103 -11.29 26.74 -42.53
C ASP A 103 -11.80 28.19 -42.61
N VAL A 104 -13.13 28.35 -42.56
CA VAL A 104 -13.86 29.63 -42.59
C VAL A 104 -13.42 30.58 -41.46
N PHE A 105 -12.93 30.06 -40.33
CA PHE A 105 -12.54 30.90 -39.20
C PHE A 105 -11.18 31.59 -39.36
N LEU A 106 -10.34 31.14 -40.30
CA LEU A 106 -9.01 31.71 -40.55
C LEU A 106 -8.98 32.63 -41.78
N SER A 107 -9.94 32.53 -42.70
CA SER A 107 -10.01 33.37 -43.89
C SER A 107 -10.39 34.83 -43.59
N ASP A 108 -11.17 35.07 -42.54
CA ASP A 108 -11.72 36.39 -42.24
C ASP A 108 -10.71 37.34 -41.57
N THR A 109 -9.68 36.81 -40.90
CA THR A 109 -8.69 37.64 -40.19
C THR A 109 -7.69 38.35 -41.10
N TYR A 110 -7.50 37.86 -42.34
CA TYR A 110 -6.62 38.50 -43.32
C TYR A 110 -7.33 39.53 -44.21
N ASN A 111 -8.67 39.53 -44.26
CA ASN A 111 -9.45 40.42 -45.12
C ASN A 111 -10.02 41.66 -44.41
N SER A 112 -9.80 41.81 -43.10
CA SER A 112 -10.28 42.96 -42.30
C SER A 112 -9.24 44.06 -42.09
N ASN A 113 -8.09 44.01 -42.76
CA ASN A 113 -7.00 45.01 -42.69
C ASN A 113 -6.65 45.60 -44.07
N LEU A 114 -7.67 45.83 -44.92
CA LEU A 114 -7.55 46.71 -46.09
C LEU A 114 -8.73 47.68 -46.16
#